data_AF-A0A9X3MR05-F1
#
_entry.id   AF-A0A9X3MR05-F1
#
_cell.length_a   1.000
_cell.length_b   1.000
_cell.length_c   1.000
_cell.angle_alpha   90.00
_cell.angle_beta   90.00
_cell.angle_gamma   90.00
#
_symmetry.space_group_name_H-M   'P 1'
#
loop_
_entity.id
_entity.type
_entity.pdbx_description
1 polymer ?
#
loop_
_entity_poly.entity_id
_entity_poly.type
_entity_poly.pdbx_seq_one_letter_code
_entity_poly.pdbx_strand_id
1 'polypeptide(L)'
;MLTLLLVAFSLAHAPPATKTLTISDSGKTVTIAAHQKLRISLDECGSCGYRWETKVKPDPKVLTRGPQGHENAGCEPPCVGGSGTTIFRYTGKASGRTTLRLEYFGPGKSKPAKTFRLTVRVR
;
A
#
# COMPACT_ATOMS: atom_id res chain seq x y z
N MET A 1 -36.61 -46.58 -3.15
CA MET A 1 -35.80 -45.60 -3.88
C MET A 1 -35.57 -44.41 -2.96
N LEU A 2 -34.33 -44.22 -2.47
CA LEU A 2 -33.98 -43.14 -1.54
C LEU A 2 -33.13 -42.12 -2.30
N THR A 3 -33.70 -40.95 -2.59
CA THR A 3 -33.02 -39.86 -3.29
C THR A 3 -32.16 -39.09 -2.29
N LEU A 4 -30.83 -39.24 -2.37
CA LEU A 4 -29.89 -38.50 -1.54
C LEU A 4 -29.68 -37.09 -2.12
N LEU A 5 -30.24 -36.08 -1.45
CA LEU A 5 -29.99 -34.66 -1.76
C LEU A 5 -28.61 -34.27 -1.23
N LEU A 6 -27.63 -34.13 -2.13
CA LEU A 6 -26.34 -33.52 -1.85
C LEU A 6 -26.52 -31.99 -1.77
N VAL A 7 -26.59 -31.47 -0.54
CA VAL A 7 -26.50 -30.02 -0.28
C VAL A 7 -25.03 -29.62 -0.40
N ALA A 8 -24.66 -29.02 -1.53
CA ALA A 8 -23.36 -28.40 -1.71
C ALA A 8 -23.27 -27.12 -0.86
N PHE A 9 -22.57 -27.20 0.27
CA PHE A 9 -22.22 -26.05 1.08
C PHE A 9 -21.13 -25.25 0.35
N SER A 10 -21.53 -24.28 -0.46
CA SER A 10 -20.61 -23.30 -1.04
C SER A 10 -20.06 -22.42 0.08
N LEU A 11 -18.89 -22.79 0.62
CA LEU A 11 -18.09 -21.92 1.48
C LEU A 11 -17.67 -20.70 0.66
N ALA A 12 -18.42 -19.60 0.79
CA ALA A 12 -18.03 -18.32 0.25
C ALA A 12 -16.67 -17.92 0.86
N HIS A 13 -15.58 -18.10 0.10
CA HIS A 13 -14.25 -17.69 0.52
C HIS A 13 -14.19 -16.16 0.45
N ALA A 14 -14.31 -15.49 1.61
CA ALA A 14 -14.17 -14.05 1.68
C ALA A 14 -12.79 -13.63 1.17
N PRO A 15 -12.68 -12.59 0.34
CA PRO A 15 -11.40 -12.15 -0.19
C PRO A 15 -10.47 -11.73 0.95
N PRO A 16 -9.14 -11.96 0.83
CA PRO A 16 -8.18 -11.54 1.84
C PRO A 16 -8.32 -10.05 2.17
N ALA A 17 -8.34 -9.72 3.46
CA ALA A 17 -8.39 -8.34 3.92
C ALA A 17 -7.18 -7.54 3.37
N THR A 18 -7.39 -6.25 3.11
CA THR A 18 -6.32 -5.37 2.65
C THR A 18 -5.27 -5.20 3.75
N LYS A 19 -4.00 -5.47 3.45
CA LYS A 19 -2.90 -5.21 4.37
C LYS A 19 -2.52 -3.74 4.30
N THR A 20 -2.57 -3.04 5.44
CA THR A 20 -2.22 -1.61 5.52
C THR A 20 -0.92 -1.44 6.28
N LEU A 21 0.00 -0.63 5.76
CA LEU A 21 1.28 -0.29 6.35
C LEU A 21 1.42 1.22 6.51
N THR A 22 2.20 1.63 7.50
CA THR A 22 2.53 3.03 7.78
C THR A 22 4.04 3.24 7.77
N ILE A 23 4.50 4.45 8.05
CA ILE A 23 5.94 4.75 8.16
C ILE A 23 6.66 3.86 9.19
N SER A 24 5.96 3.40 10.24
CA SER A 24 6.49 2.51 11.29
C SER A 24 6.82 1.10 10.78
N ASP A 25 6.39 0.74 9.58
CA ASP A 25 6.69 -0.53 8.92
C ASP A 25 7.91 -0.48 8.01
N SER A 26 8.57 0.68 7.91
CA SER A 26 9.79 0.83 7.12
C SER A 26 10.89 -0.13 7.59
N GLY A 27 11.55 -0.78 6.64
CA GLY A 27 12.59 -1.78 6.87
C GLY A 27 12.07 -3.21 7.06
N LYS A 28 10.75 -3.41 7.24
CA LYS A 28 10.19 -4.74 7.49
C LYS A 28 10.14 -5.60 6.21
N THR A 29 10.02 -6.91 6.43
CA THR A 29 9.54 -7.85 5.42
C THR A 29 8.08 -8.17 5.71
N VAL A 30 7.21 -8.02 4.73
CA VAL A 30 5.79 -8.38 4.84
C VAL A 30 5.45 -9.51 3.88
N THR A 31 4.65 -10.45 4.36
CA THR A 31 4.05 -11.48 3.53
C THR A 31 2.60 -11.09 3.22
N ILE A 32 2.18 -11.27 1.97
CA ILE A 32 0.81 -11.17 1.47
C ILE A 32 0.48 -12.36 0.57
N ALA A 33 -0.80 -12.68 0.41
CA ALA A 33 -1.26 -13.69 -0.54
C ALA A 33 -1.29 -13.16 -1.98
N ALA A 34 -1.32 -14.05 -2.97
CA ALA A 34 -1.71 -13.69 -4.33
C ALA A 34 -3.09 -12.99 -4.33
N HIS A 35 -3.25 -11.96 -5.16
CA HIS A 35 -4.42 -11.08 -5.26
C HIS A 35 -4.76 -10.25 -4.00
N GLN A 36 -4.05 -10.42 -2.89
CA GLN A 36 -4.23 -9.58 -1.71
C GLN A 36 -3.75 -8.15 -1.99
N LYS A 37 -4.56 -7.17 -1.57
CA LYS A 37 -4.24 -5.75 -1.65
C LYS A 37 -3.28 -5.34 -0.53
N LEU A 38 -2.30 -4.51 -0.88
CA LEU A 38 -1.39 -3.85 0.02
C LEU A 38 -1.55 -2.33 -0.12
N ARG A 39 -1.86 -1.66 0.98
CA ARG A 39 -1.98 -0.20 1.10
C ARG A 39 -0.81 0.30 1.94
N ILE A 40 -0.03 1.24 1.44
CA ILE A 40 1.01 1.93 2.21
C ILE A 40 0.56 3.38 2.35
N SER A 41 0.33 3.80 3.58
CA SER A 41 -0.16 5.12 3.95
C SER A 41 0.95 5.90 4.63
N LEU A 42 1.44 6.92 3.95
CA LEU A 42 2.55 7.72 4.41
C LEU A 42 2.10 9.16 4.62
N ASP A 43 2.24 9.64 5.84
CA ASP A 43 1.92 11.02 6.18
C ASP A 43 2.73 12.00 5.32
N GLU A 44 2.08 13.06 4.90
CA GLU A 44 2.67 14.18 4.17
C GLU A 44 2.14 15.51 4.71
N CYS A 45 2.93 16.57 4.61
CA CYS A 45 2.38 17.91 4.68
C CYS A 45 1.73 18.25 3.34
N GLY A 46 0.41 18.30 3.29
CA GLY A 46 -0.36 18.49 2.05
C GLY A 46 -0.19 19.87 1.40
N SER A 47 0.24 20.89 2.17
CA SER A 47 0.39 22.27 1.70
C SER A 47 1.83 22.79 1.66
N CYS A 48 2.81 22.01 2.12
CA CYS A 48 4.21 22.46 2.24
C CYS A 48 5.06 22.24 0.97
N GLY A 49 4.48 21.70 -0.11
CA GLY A 49 5.21 21.40 -1.36
C GLY A 49 6.13 20.17 -1.28
N TYR A 50 5.98 19.35 -0.23
CA TYR A 50 6.69 18.08 -0.14
C TYR A 50 5.96 16.97 -0.91
N ARG A 51 6.70 15.96 -1.37
CA ARG A 51 6.12 14.82 -2.09
C ARG A 51 6.90 13.53 -1.89
N TRP A 52 6.17 12.42 -1.89
CA TRP A 52 6.75 11.08 -1.94
C TRP A 52 7.06 10.67 -3.38
N GLU A 53 8.24 10.10 -3.59
CA GLU A 53 8.70 9.58 -4.88
C GLU A 53 9.07 8.10 -4.78
N THR A 54 8.76 7.32 -5.82
CA THR A 54 9.20 5.93 -5.92
C THR A 54 10.63 5.88 -6.49
N LYS A 55 11.61 5.49 -5.67
CA LYS A 55 13.02 5.37 -6.09
C LYS A 55 13.43 3.95 -6.46
N VAL A 56 12.84 2.95 -5.82
CA VAL A 56 12.99 1.55 -6.22
C VAL A 56 11.59 1.00 -6.46
N LYS A 57 11.33 0.59 -7.70
CA LYS A 57 10.08 -0.07 -8.10
C LYS A 57 10.18 -1.56 -7.80
N PRO A 58 9.10 -2.20 -7.31
CA PRO A 58 9.08 -3.65 -7.17
C PRO A 58 9.04 -4.34 -8.53
N ASP A 59 9.43 -5.61 -8.57
CA ASP A 59 9.24 -6.48 -9.72
C ASP A 59 7.74 -6.60 -10.06
N PRO A 60 7.30 -6.13 -11.24
CA PRO A 60 5.90 -6.17 -11.64
C PRO A 60 5.37 -7.60 -11.90
N LYS A 61 6.24 -8.62 -11.93
CA LYS A 61 5.83 -10.03 -11.95
C LYS A 61 5.37 -10.51 -10.57
N VAL A 62 5.91 -9.93 -9.50
CA VAL A 62 5.59 -10.30 -8.10
C VAL A 62 4.51 -9.38 -7.53
N LEU A 63 4.63 -8.06 -7.74
CA LEU A 63 3.77 -7.05 -7.11
C LEU A 63 3.36 -5.98 -8.11
N THR A 64 2.05 -5.87 -8.38
CA THR A 64 1.51 -4.89 -9.33
C THR A 64 1.21 -3.58 -8.63
N ARG A 65 1.66 -2.45 -9.20
CA ARG A 65 1.34 -1.10 -8.73
C ARG A 65 -0.06 -0.69 -9.20
N GLY A 66 -0.89 -0.22 -8.27
CA GLY A 66 -2.17 0.45 -8.56
C GLY A 66 -2.05 1.99 -8.54
N PRO A 67 -3.16 2.69 -8.83
CA PRO A 67 -3.22 4.15 -8.76
C PRO A 67 -2.80 4.67 -7.39
N GLN A 68 -2.04 5.77 -7.37
CA GLN A 68 -1.75 6.51 -6.15
C GLN A 68 -2.99 7.29 -5.71
N GLY A 69 -3.19 7.40 -4.41
CA GLY A 69 -4.24 8.24 -3.82
C GLY A 69 -3.68 9.24 -2.82
N HIS A 70 -4.50 10.21 -2.45
CA HIS A 70 -4.22 11.19 -1.40
C HIS A 70 -5.46 11.32 -0.51
N GLU A 71 -5.25 11.33 0.80
CA GLU A 71 -6.27 11.61 1.81
C GLU A 71 -5.83 12.85 2.59
N ASN A 72 -6.67 13.88 2.67
CA ASN A 72 -6.43 15.01 3.57
C ASN A 72 -6.98 14.67 4.95
N ALA A 73 -6.27 15.03 6.02
CA ALA A 73 -6.88 15.04 7.33
C ALA A 73 -8.07 16.01 7.29
N GLY A 74 -9.27 15.51 7.59
CA GLY A 74 -10.46 16.35 7.64
C GLY A 74 -10.23 17.53 8.58
N CYS A 75 -10.59 18.72 8.14
CA CYS A 75 -10.71 19.90 8.98
C CYS A 75 -11.98 20.66 8.57
N GLU A 76 -12.52 21.43 9.50
CA GLU A 76 -13.61 22.36 9.19
C GLU A 76 -13.06 23.59 8.45
N PRO A 77 -13.75 24.10 7.42
CA PRO A 77 -13.31 25.29 6.69
C PRO A 77 -13.18 26.53 7.59
N PRO A 78 -12.23 27.45 7.31
CA PRO A 78 -11.22 27.38 6.25
C PRO A 78 -10.01 26.52 6.65
N CYS A 79 -9.78 25.45 5.90
CA CYS A 79 -8.61 24.57 6.06
C CYS A 79 -7.36 25.20 5.44
N VAL A 80 -6.51 25.82 6.25
CA VAL A 80 -5.18 26.28 5.84
C VAL A 80 -4.12 25.45 6.56
N GLY A 81 -3.15 24.88 5.85
CA GLY A 81 -2.01 24.18 6.47
C GLY A 81 -2.22 22.68 6.79
N GLY A 82 -3.26 22.03 6.25
CA GLY A 82 -3.63 20.65 6.63
C GLY A 82 -2.55 19.58 6.40
N SER A 83 -2.53 18.59 7.29
CA SER A 83 -1.80 17.33 7.09
C SER A 83 -2.53 16.45 6.08
N GLY A 84 -1.79 15.64 5.35
CA GLY A 84 -2.31 14.70 4.37
C GLY A 84 -1.62 13.34 4.49
N THR A 85 -2.07 12.40 3.68
CA THR A 85 -1.52 11.05 3.56
C THR A 85 -1.43 10.68 2.08
N THR A 86 -0.23 10.38 1.60
CA THR A 86 -0.06 9.72 0.29
C THR A 86 -0.29 8.23 0.44
N ILE A 87 -1.05 7.66 -0.49
CA ILE A 87 -1.42 6.25 -0.49
C ILE A 87 -0.82 5.56 -1.71
N PHE A 88 0.06 4.60 -1.44
CA PHE A 88 0.59 3.70 -2.45
C PHE A 88 -0.18 2.39 -2.41
N ARG A 89 -0.79 2.00 -3.54
CA ARG A 89 -1.58 0.77 -3.66
C ARG A 89 -0.83 -0.27 -4.46
N TYR A 90 -0.84 -1.49 -3.98
CA TYR A 90 -0.25 -2.65 -4.65
C TYR A 90 -1.17 -3.87 -4.52
N THR A 91 -0.99 -4.82 -5.42
CA THR A 91 -1.67 -6.12 -5.39
C THR A 91 -0.65 -7.23 -5.63
N GLY A 92 -0.67 -8.27 -4.79
CA GLY A 92 0.14 -9.47 -5.02
C GLY A 92 -0.23 -10.14 -6.34
N LYS A 93 0.74 -10.42 -7.21
CA LYS A 93 0.51 -10.98 -8.54
C LYS A 93 0.88 -12.46 -8.63
N ALA A 94 2.13 -12.78 -8.31
CA ALA A 94 2.65 -14.15 -8.33
C ALA A 94 3.61 -14.35 -7.16
N SER A 95 3.81 -15.61 -6.77
CA SER A 95 4.74 -15.96 -5.69
C SER A 95 6.14 -15.44 -5.99
N GLY A 96 6.80 -14.91 -4.96
CA GLY A 96 8.11 -14.31 -5.13
C GLY A 96 8.45 -13.29 -4.05
N ARG A 97 9.63 -12.69 -4.18
CA ARG A 97 10.15 -11.68 -3.26
C ARG A 97 10.60 -10.47 -4.05
N THR A 98 10.15 -9.28 -3.64
CA THR A 98 10.55 -8.01 -4.24
C THR A 98 10.77 -6.95 -3.16
N THR A 99 11.50 -5.89 -3.48
CA THR A 99 11.66 -4.72 -2.63
C THR A 99 11.06 -3.48 -3.28
N LEU A 100 10.76 -2.46 -2.48
CA LEU A 100 10.44 -1.13 -2.97
C LEU A 100 11.00 -0.06 -2.03
N ARG A 101 11.23 1.13 -2.56
CA ARG A 101 11.74 2.28 -1.81
C ARG A 101 11.01 3.55 -2.22
N LEU A 102 10.46 4.23 -1.22
CA LEU A 102 9.77 5.50 -1.35
C LEU A 102 10.54 6.55 -0.55
N GLU A 103 10.70 7.74 -1.11
CA GLU A 103 11.49 8.82 -0.50
C GLU A 103 10.71 10.13 -0.53
N TYR A 104 10.76 10.87 0.57
CA TYR A 104 9.98 12.09 0.77
C TYR A 104 10.87 13.32 0.60
N PHE A 105 10.61 14.14 -0.41
CA PHE A 105 11.42 15.32 -0.73
C PHE A 105 10.68 16.60 -0.42
N GLY A 106 11.40 17.57 0.13
CA GLY A 106 10.93 18.96 0.23
C GLY A 106 11.18 19.73 -1.07
N PRO A 107 10.52 20.88 -1.25
CA PRO A 107 10.67 21.71 -2.44
C PRO A 107 12.14 22.12 -2.65
N GLY A 108 12.68 21.86 -3.84
CA GLY A 108 14.07 22.17 -4.21
C GLY A 108 15.15 21.38 -3.47
N LYS A 109 14.79 20.33 -2.70
CA LYS A 109 15.77 19.53 -1.95
C LYS A 109 16.21 18.30 -2.74
N SER A 110 17.51 18.03 -2.74
CA SER A 110 18.12 16.82 -3.33
C SER A 110 18.23 15.65 -2.36
N LYS A 111 18.11 15.89 -1.05
CA LYS A 111 18.13 14.87 0.00
C LYS A 111 16.71 14.60 0.52
N PRO A 112 16.35 13.33 0.74
CA PRO A 112 15.03 13.00 1.28
C PRO A 112 14.96 13.32 2.78
N ALA A 113 13.83 13.88 3.21
CA ALA A 113 13.51 14.10 4.62
C ALA A 113 13.05 12.82 5.32
N LYS A 114 12.41 11.90 4.58
CA LYS A 114 11.98 10.59 5.08
C LYS A 114 12.23 9.52 4.01
N THR A 115 12.49 8.29 4.45
CA THR A 115 12.62 7.13 3.56
C THR A 115 11.82 5.95 4.09
N PHE A 116 11.02 5.36 3.20
CA PHE A 116 10.29 4.12 3.45
C PHE A 116 10.88 2.99 2.59
N ARG A 117 11.27 1.89 3.23
CA ARG A 117 11.78 0.68 2.57
C ARG A 117 10.91 -0.51 2.93
N LEU A 118 10.63 -1.39 1.98
CA LEU A 118 9.84 -2.59 2.25
C LEU A 118 10.33 -3.76 1.42
N THR A 119 10.42 -4.93 2.05
CA THR A 119 10.48 -6.21 1.32
C THR A 119 9.09 -6.84 1.34
N VAL A 120 8.58 -7.23 0.17
CA VAL A 120 7.31 -7.94 0.04
C VAL A 120 7.59 -9.36 -0.41
N ARG A 121 6.97 -10.34 0.27
CA ARG A 121 6.90 -11.74 -0.14
C ARG A 121 5.46 -12.04 -0.50
N VAL A 122 5.24 -12.53 -1.71
CA VAL A 122 3.93 -13.04 -2.16
C VAL A 122 3.99 -14.55 -2.09
N ARG A 123 2.97 -15.17 -1.48
CA ARG A 123 2.84 -16.62 -1.34
C ARG A 123 1.44 -17.07 -1.74
#